data_AF-A0A4Q5QCJ0-F1
#
_entry.id   AF-A0A4Q5QCJ0-F1
#
_cell.length_a   1.000
_cell.length_b   1.000
_cell.length_c   1.000
_cell.angle_alpha   90.00
_cell.angle_beta   90.00
_cell.angle_gamma   90.00
#
_symmetry.space_group_name_H-M   'P 1'
#
loop_
_entity.id
_entity.type
_entity.pdbx_description
1 polymer ?
#
loop_
_entity_poly.entity_id
_entity_poly.type
_entity_poly.pdbx_seq_one_letter_code
_entity_poly.pdbx_strand_id
1 'polypeptide(L)'
;MSGHGNTYVPKSALAKWFESRLPLIGLVHSSFVSFPVPRNLNYFWTFGAILIAMLVSQIVTGIWLAMHYDPSAANAFNSVEHIMRDV
;
A
#
# COMPACT_ATOMS: atom_id res chain seq x y z
N MET A 1 22.30 -12.65 -12.61
CA MET A 1 21.49 -11.63 -11.90
C MET A 1 21.89 -10.27 -12.47
N SER A 2 21.34 -9.88 -13.62
CA SER A 2 21.73 -8.64 -14.30
C SER A 2 21.21 -7.44 -13.50
N GLY A 3 22.12 -6.73 -12.84
CA GLY A 3 21.82 -5.49 -12.13
C GLY A 3 21.28 -4.44 -13.08
N HIS A 4 19.99 -4.14 -12.98
CA HIS A 4 19.42 -2.95 -13.57
C HIS A 4 19.80 -1.77 -12.68
N GLY A 5 20.80 -1.00 -13.12
CA GLY A 5 21.21 0.23 -12.45
C GLY A 5 20.04 1.20 -12.33
N ASN A 6 20.01 1.98 -11.25
CA ASN A 6 18.98 2.99 -10.98
C ASN A 6 18.87 3.96 -12.18
N THR A 7 17.82 3.82 -12.97
CA THR A 7 17.55 4.62 -14.19
C THR A 7 16.95 5.98 -13.87
N TYR A 8 16.65 6.24 -12.60
CA TYR A 8 16.04 7.49 -12.17
C TYR A 8 17.06 8.64 -12.17
N VAL A 9 16.77 9.69 -12.95
CA VAL A 9 17.58 10.91 -13.01
C VAL A 9 16.80 12.07 -12.36
N PRO A 10 17.20 12.54 -11.17
CA PRO A 10 16.51 13.62 -10.48
C PRO A 10 16.70 14.96 -11.22
N LYS A 11 15.59 15.58 -11.62
CA LYS A 11 15.58 16.84 -12.38
C LYS A 11 15.61 18.10 -11.52
N SER A 12 15.12 18.05 -10.28
CA SER A 12 15.09 19.20 -9.35
C SER A 12 16.21 19.15 -8.30
N ALA A 13 16.63 20.31 -7.78
CA ALA A 13 17.66 20.40 -6.74
C ALA A 13 17.24 19.69 -5.45
N LEU A 14 15.96 19.79 -5.08
CA LEU A 14 15.39 19.09 -3.93
C LEU A 14 15.40 17.57 -4.15
N ALA A 15 15.02 17.09 -5.34
CA ALA A 15 15.09 15.66 -5.65
C ALA A 15 16.52 15.12 -5.63
N LYS A 16 17.50 15.89 -6.13
CA LYS A 16 18.93 15.53 -6.04
C LYS A 16 19.41 15.42 -4.60
N TRP A 17 19.01 16.37 -3.76
CA TRP A 17 19.37 16.37 -2.34
C TRP A 17 18.80 15.14 -1.63
N PHE A 18 17.52 14.82 -1.84
CA PHE A 18 16.91 13.62 -1.25
C PHE A 18 17.57 12.34 -1.78
N GLU A 19 17.73 12.21 -3.10
CA GLU A 19 18.33 11.01 -3.70
C GLU A 19 19.78 10.77 -3.22
N SER A 20 20.55 11.83 -2.99
CA SER A 20 21.93 11.72 -2.47
C SER A 20 22.02 11.23 -1.02
N ARG A 21 20.98 11.44 -0.21
CA ARG A 21 20.95 11.05 1.21
C ARG A 21 20.19 9.75 1.42
N LEU A 22 19.06 9.60 0.74
CA LEU A 22 18.18 8.44 0.81
C LEU A 22 17.50 8.26 -0.57
N PRO A 23 17.98 7.31 -1.41
CA PRO A 23 17.51 7.14 -2.78
C PRO A 23 16.15 6.43 -2.88
N LEU A 24 15.13 6.95 -2.19
CA LEU A 24 13.78 6.38 -2.18
C LEU A 24 13.13 6.47 -3.56
N ILE A 25 13.33 7.58 -4.26
CA ILE A 25 12.65 7.82 -5.54
C ILE A 25 13.25 6.90 -6.61
N GLY A 26 14.57 6.77 -6.64
CA GLY A 26 15.24 5.78 -7.49
C GLY A 26 14.86 4.34 -7.18
N LEU A 27 14.73 3.99 -5.89
CA LEU A 27 14.29 2.66 -5.47
C LEU A 27 12.87 2.35 -5.95
N VAL A 28 11.93 3.28 -5.78
CA VAL A 28 10.54 3.10 -6.24
C VAL A 28 10.50 3.01 -7.76
N HIS A 29 11.23 3.88 -8.48
CA HIS A 29 11.27 3.86 -9.93
C HIS A 29 11.83 2.55 -10.48
N SER A 30 12.96 2.08 -9.94
CA SER A 30 13.57 0.83 -10.37
C SER A 30 12.70 -0.40 -10.09
N SER A 31 11.96 -0.39 -8.98
CA SER A 31 11.16 -1.53 -8.53
C SER A 31 9.76 -1.61 -9.15
N PHE A 32 9.12 -0.47 -9.43
CA PHE A 32 7.73 -0.43 -9.90
C PHE A 32 7.57 0.10 -11.33
N VAL A 33 8.48 0.96 -11.80
CA VAL A 33 8.34 1.62 -13.11
C VAL A 33 9.19 0.94 -14.17
N SER A 34 10.48 0.76 -13.91
CA SER A 34 11.41 0.16 -14.88
C SER A 34 11.63 -1.34 -14.68
N PHE A 35 10.80 -2.00 -13.88
CA PHE A 35 10.89 -3.43 -13.67
C PHE A 35 10.43 -4.19 -14.93
N PRO A 36 11.27 -5.06 -15.52
CA PRO A 36 10.89 -5.78 -16.73
C PRO A 36 9.86 -6.86 -16.41
N VAL A 37 8.67 -6.75 -17.00
CA VAL A 37 7.57 -7.70 -16.84
C VAL A 37 7.35 -8.48 -18.15
N PRO A 38 7.18 -9.82 -18.11
CA PRO A 38 6.91 -10.61 -19.31
C PRO A 38 5.59 -10.20 -19.98
N ARG A 39 5.55 -10.17 -21.32
CA ARG A 39 4.39 -9.69 -22.09
C ARG A 39 3.21 -10.67 -22.16
N ASN A 40 3.39 -11.91 -21.72
CA ASN A 40 2.40 -13.00 -21.84
C ASN A 40 1.74 -13.36 -20.50
N LEU A 41 1.55 -12.39 -19.60
CA LEU A 41 0.83 -12.60 -18.33
C LEU A 41 -0.66 -12.90 -18.58
N ASN A 42 -1.19 -13.86 -17.83
CA ASN A 42 -2.63 -14.13 -17.80
C ASN A 42 -3.31 -13.35 -16.65
N TYR A 43 -4.64 -13.40 -16.59
CA TYR A 43 -5.42 -12.65 -15.59
C TYR A 43 -5.13 -13.05 -14.13
N PHE A 44 -4.64 -14.26 -13.85
CA PHE A 44 -4.36 -14.68 -12.47
C PHE A 44 -3.26 -13.85 -11.80
N TRP A 45 -2.37 -13.22 -12.59
CA TRP A 45 -1.34 -12.34 -12.05
C TRP A 45 -1.89 -11.04 -11.43
N THR A 46 -3.16 -10.71 -11.69
CA THR A 46 -3.83 -9.54 -11.08
C THR A 46 -4.21 -9.78 -9.62
N PHE A 47 -4.33 -11.03 -9.16
CA PHE A 47 -4.72 -11.34 -7.78
C PHE A 47 -3.76 -10.77 -6.74
N GLY A 48 -2.47 -10.66 -7.05
CA GLY A 48 -1.52 -10.01 -6.14
C GLY A 48 -1.87 -8.55 -5.86
N ALA A 49 -2.21 -7.78 -6.90
CA ALA A 49 -2.64 -6.38 -6.74
C ALA A 49 -3.99 -6.28 -6.01
N ILE A 50 -4.93 -7.18 -6.30
CA ILE A 50 -6.22 -7.25 -5.60
C ILE A 50 -6.00 -7.50 -4.10
N LEU A 51 -5.10 -8.42 -3.73
CA LEU A 51 -4.80 -8.72 -2.32
C LEU A 51 -4.18 -7.53 -1.60
N ILE A 52 -3.29 -6.78 -2.25
CA ILE A 52 -2.73 -5.55 -1.67
C ILE A 52 -3.84 -4.52 -1.45
N ALA A 53 -4.74 -4.33 -2.43
CA ALA A 53 -5.87 -3.43 -2.30
C ALA A 53 -6.82 -3.85 -1.16
N MET A 54 -7.10 -5.15 -1.04
CA MET A 54 -7.91 -5.70 0.06
C MET A 54 -7.22 -5.49 1.41
N LEU A 55 -5.92 -5.72 1.51
CA LEU A 55 -5.17 -5.52 2.75
C LEU A 55 -5.23 -4.05 3.21
N VAL A 56 -4.96 -3.10 2.30
CA VAL A 56 -5.05 -1.67 2.62
C VAL A 56 -6.47 -1.29 3.04
N SER A 57 -7.49 -1.77 2.31
CA SER A 57 -8.89 -1.54 2.64
C SER A 57 -9.24 -2.07 4.04
N GLN A 58 -8.83 -3.30 4.36
CA GLN A 58 -9.08 -3.93 5.66
C GLN A 58 -8.35 -3.22 6.81
N ILE A 59 -7.11 -2.74 6.60
CA ILE A 59 -6.39 -1.98 7.62
C ILE A 59 -7.09 -0.64 7.88
N VAL A 60 -7.44 0.11 6.84
CA VAL A 60 -8.07 1.42 6.98
C VAL A 60 -9.45 1.30 7.61
N THR A 61 -10.30 0.41 7.09
CA THR A 61 -11.65 0.19 7.64
C THR A 61 -11.60 -0.46 9.01
N GLY A 62 -10.67 -1.38 9.26
CA GLY A 62 -10.47 -2.01 10.56
C GLY A 62 -10.06 -1.00 11.65
N ILE A 63 -9.17 -0.06 11.33
CA ILE A 63 -8.81 1.03 12.26
C ILE A 63 -10.04 1.90 12.57
N TRP A 64 -10.83 2.25 11.55
CA TRP A 64 -12.06 3.03 11.73
C TRP A 64 -13.07 2.32 12.64
N LEU A 65 -13.29 1.01 12.41
CA LEU A 65 -14.18 0.19 13.23
C LEU A 65 -13.64 0.07 14.67
N ALA A 66 -12.34 -0.09 14.84
CA ALA A 66 -11.71 -0.22 16.16
C ALA A 66 -11.85 1.04 17.03
N MET A 67 -12.04 2.23 16.43
CA MET A 67 -12.31 3.46 17.19
C MET A 67 -13.68 3.48 17.87
N HIS A 68 -14.64 2.68 17.38
CA HIS A 68 -16.04 2.67 17.83
C HIS A 68 -16.47 1.34 18.48
N TYR A 69 -15.66 0.30 18.34
CA TYR A 69 -15.95 -1.04 18.85
C TYR A 69 -15.55 -1.19 20.33
N ASP A 70 -16.43 -1.80 21.15
CA ASP A 70 -16.14 -2.20 22.53
C ASP A 70 -15.84 -3.71 22.58
N PRO A 71 -14.62 -4.13 22.97
CA PRO A 71 -14.23 -5.54 23.00
C PRO A 71 -14.79 -6.35 24.19
N SER A 72 -15.62 -5.76 25.06
CA SER A 72 -16.28 -6.47 26.17
C SER A 72 -17.40 -7.39 25.68
N ALA A 73 -17.49 -8.61 26.22
CA ALA A 73 -18.55 -9.56 25.86
C ALA A 73 -19.98 -9.03 26.09
N ALA A 74 -20.16 -8.10 27.05
CA ALA A 74 -21.46 -7.48 27.33
C ALA A 74 -21.85 -6.42 26.29
N ASN A 75 -20.88 -5.74 25.67
CA ASN A 75 -21.10 -4.55 24.86
C ASN A 75 -20.73 -4.74 23.38
N ALA A 76 -20.03 -5.81 23.02
CA ALA A 76 -19.58 -6.07 21.64
C ALA A 76 -20.71 -5.94 20.62
N PHE A 77 -21.86 -6.57 20.89
CA PHE A 77 -23.02 -6.49 20.00
C PHE A 77 -23.61 -5.07 19.92
N ASN A 78 -23.81 -4.42 21.06
CA ASN A 78 -24.36 -3.06 21.13
C ASN A 78 -23.45 -2.05 20.42
N SER A 79 -22.13 -2.21 20.52
CA SER A 79 -21.17 -1.34 19.83
C SER A 79 -21.24 -1.48 18.30
N VAL A 80 -21.52 -2.68 17.78
CA VAL A 80 -21.76 -2.89 16.35
C VAL A 80 -23.10 -2.30 15.91
N GLU A 81 -24.16 -2.41 16.72
CA GLU A 81 -25.44 -1.75 16.43
C GLU A 81 -25.29 -0.23 16.38
N HIS A 82 -24.51 0.34 17.31
CA HIS A 82 -24.16 1.76 17.33
C HIS A 82 -23.40 2.17 16.05
N ILE A 83 -22.39 1.42 15.63
CA ILE A 83 -21.66 1.66 14.37
C ILE A 83 -22.61 1.69 13.17
N MET A 84 -23.60 0.81 13.12
CA MET A 84 -24.52 0.70 11.98
C MET A 84 -25.59 1.80 11.93
N ARG A 85 -25.91 2.43 13.07
CA ARG A 85 -27.04 3.37 13.19
C ARG A 85 -26.62 4.81 13.42
N ASP A 86 -25.52 5.02 14.15
CA ASP A 86 -25.22 6.31 14.77
C ASP A 86 -23.83 6.87 14.41
N VAL A 87 -22.96 6.09 13.76
CA VAL A 87 -21.62 6.53 13.26
C VAL A 87 -21.70 6.92 11.80
#